data_AF-E4XM00-F1
#
_entry.id   AF-E4XM00-F1
#
_cell.length_a   1.000
_cell.length_b   1.000
_cell.length_c   1.000
_cell.angle_alpha   90.00
_cell.angle_beta   90.00
_cell.angle_gamma   90.00
#
_symmetry.space_group_name_H-M   'P 1'
#
loop_
_entity.id
_entity.type
_entity.pdbx_description
1 polymer ?
#
loop_
_entity_poly.entity_id
_entity_poly.type
_entity_poly.pdbx_seq_one_letter_code
_entity_poly.pdbx_strand_id
1 'polypeptide(L)' 'MQEMRRMFSQTRDENRSDCGMCSAKFDNDEHAESVPHCGHRACAKCLKGLDPKICPACRTKFTDSQIIRIY' A
#
# COMPACT_ATOMS: atom_id res chain seq x y z
N MET A 1 -38.20 17.62 8.12
CA MET A 1 -37.80 16.25 8.46
C MET A 1 -36.30 16.15 8.22
N GLN A 2 -35.58 15.58 9.20
CA GLN A 2 -34.18 15.86 9.52
C GLN A 2 -33.15 15.36 8.49
N GLU A 3 -32.03 16.08 8.47
CA GLU A 3 -30.85 15.97 7.61
C GLU A 3 -30.15 14.61 7.75
N MET A 4 -30.01 13.86 6.64
CA MET A 4 -29.14 12.69 6.58
C MET A 4 -27.75 13.10 6.08
N ARG A 5 -26.96 13.74 6.96
CA ARG A 5 -25.49 13.67 6.86
C ARG A 5 -25.14 12.19 7.02
N ARG A 6 -24.70 11.54 5.94
CA ARG A 6 -24.10 10.21 6.06
C ARG A 6 -22.77 10.37 6.79
N MET A 7 -22.85 10.18 8.10
CA MET A 7 -21.74 10.00 9.01
C MET A 7 -20.88 8.82 8.54
N PHE A 8 -19.59 9.10 8.39
CA PHE A 8 -18.44 8.20 8.56
C PHE A 8 -18.77 6.70 8.69
N SER A 9 -18.49 5.95 7.64
CA SER A 9 -17.95 4.60 7.84
C SER A 9 -16.44 4.74 8.07
N GLN A 10 -16.08 5.06 9.32
CA GLN A 10 -14.79 4.63 9.85
C GLN A 10 -14.82 3.11 9.85
N THR A 11 -14.31 2.48 8.79
CA THR A 11 -13.84 1.10 8.89
C THR A 11 -12.61 1.16 9.77
N ARG A 12 -12.80 0.77 11.03
CA ARG A 12 -11.76 0.58 12.03
C ARG A 12 -10.56 -0.14 11.40
N ASP A 13 -9.39 0.46 11.60
CA ASP A 13 -8.06 -0.13 11.47
C ASP A 13 -8.04 -1.47 12.23
N GLU A 14 -8.20 -2.60 11.53
CA GLU A 14 -8.02 -3.94 12.10
C GLU A 14 -7.40 -4.96 11.13
N ASN A 15 -6.79 -4.47 10.05
CA ASN A 15 -5.90 -5.28 9.23
C ASN A 15 -4.93 -4.36 8.48
N ARG A 16 -3.89 -3.83 9.15
CA ARG A 16 -2.74 -3.22 8.45
C ARG A 16 -1.90 -4.25 7.67
N SER A 17 -2.49 -5.39 7.35
CA SER A 17 -1.87 -6.52 6.69
C SER A 17 -2.33 -6.60 5.23
N ASP A 18 -2.94 -5.55 4.67
CA ASP A 18 -3.27 -5.48 3.25
C ASP A 18 -2.59 -4.31 2.55
N CYS A 19 -2.38 -4.52 1.25
CA CYS A 19 -1.73 -3.56 0.39
C CYS A 19 -2.67 -2.41 0.03
N GLY A 20 -2.27 -1.17 0.33
CA GLY A 20 -3.02 0.01 -0.09
C GLY A 20 -3.13 0.24 -1.61
N MET A 21 -2.47 -0.56 -2.46
CA MET A 21 -2.60 -0.49 -3.91
C MET A 21 -3.56 -1.51 -4.51
N CYS A 22 -3.50 -2.78 -4.08
CA CYS A 22 -4.33 -3.86 -4.64
C CYS A 22 -5.34 -4.45 -3.64
N SER A 23 -5.34 -3.98 -2.40
CA SER A 23 -6.15 -4.50 -1.29
C SER A 23 -5.96 -6.00 -1.01
N ALA A 24 -4.91 -6.62 -1.56
CA ALA A 24 -4.53 -7.99 -1.26
C ALA A 24 -3.83 -8.04 0.10
N LYS A 25 -4.03 -9.14 0.83
CA LYS A 25 -3.30 -9.39 2.07
C LYS A 25 -1.81 -9.59 1.78
N PHE A 26 -0.97 -9.14 2.69
CA PHE A 26 0.46 -9.40 2.64
C PHE A 26 0.72 -10.86 3.01
N ASP A 27 1.57 -11.51 2.23
CA ASP A 27 1.99 -12.90 2.37
C ASP A 27 3.49 -13.02 2.11
N ASN A 28 4.15 -14.12 2.49
CA ASN A 28 5.61 -14.25 2.39
C ASN A 28 6.14 -14.45 0.94
N ASP A 29 5.28 -14.27 -0.07
CA ASP A 29 5.61 -14.55 -1.48
C ASP A 29 5.45 -13.27 -2.35
N GLU A 30 4.61 -13.30 -3.37
CA GLU A 30 4.40 -12.19 -4.31
C GLU A 30 3.80 -10.94 -3.65
N HIS A 31 2.96 -11.08 -2.62
CA HIS A 31 2.41 -9.95 -1.86
C HIS A 31 3.21 -9.63 -0.59
N ALA A 32 4.49 -9.97 -0.51
CA ALA A 32 5.34 -9.60 0.63
C ALA A 32 5.25 -8.10 0.96
N GLU A 33 5.01 -7.79 2.24
CA GLU A 33 4.98 -6.41 2.75
C GLU A 33 6.34 -5.79 2.48
N SER A 34 6.34 -4.77 1.62
CA SER A 34 7.55 -4.11 1.16
C SER A 34 7.41 -2.60 1.26
N VAL A 35 8.53 -1.93 1.45
CA VAL A 35 8.61 -0.47 1.49
C VAL A 35 9.68 0.00 0.51
N PRO A 36 9.37 0.97 -0.37
CA PRO A 36 10.40 1.72 -1.06
C PRO A 36 11.14 2.60 -0.03
N HIS A 37 12.26 3.18 -0.45
CA HIS A 37 13.02 4.15 0.37
C HIS A 37 12.18 5.37 0.85
N CYS A 38 11.02 5.63 0.25
CA CYS A 38 10.09 6.65 0.71
C CYS A 38 9.29 6.26 1.97
N GLY A 39 9.33 5.01 2.42
CA GLY A 39 8.66 4.53 3.64
C GLY A 39 7.17 4.20 3.51
N HIS A 40 6.59 4.22 2.30
CA HIS A 40 5.19 3.88 2.07
C HIS A 40 5.02 2.38 1.83
N ARG A 41 4.14 1.73 2.59
CA ARG A 41 3.96 0.27 2.53
C ARG A 41 3.14 -0.15 1.33
N ALA A 42 3.62 -1.18 0.64
CA ALA A 42 2.93 -1.81 -0.47
C ALA A 42 3.43 -3.24 -0.71
N CYS A 43 2.69 -4.01 -1.49
CA CYS A 43 3.09 -5.36 -1.83
C CYS A 43 4.27 -5.36 -2.81
N ALA A 44 5.20 -6.32 -2.69
CA ALA A 44 6.35 -6.45 -3.59
C ALA A 44 5.93 -6.48 -5.06
N LYS A 45 4.91 -7.29 -5.41
CA LYS A 45 4.33 -7.36 -6.76
C LYS A 45 3.85 -6.01 -7.28
N CYS A 46 3.19 -5.23 -6.43
CA CYS A 46 2.65 -3.92 -6.76
C CYS A 46 3.80 -2.95 -7.09
N LEU A 47 4.83 -2.90 -6.23
CA LEU A 47 6.01 -2.06 -6.44
C LEU A 47 6.82 -2.48 -7.67
N LYS A 48 6.95 -3.80 -7.91
CA LYS A 48 7.61 -4.35 -9.10
C LYS A 48 6.80 -4.15 -10.39
N GLY A 49 5.49 -4.04 -10.30
CA GLY A 49 4.60 -3.77 -11.45
C GLY A 49 4.52 -2.29 -11.86
N LEU A 50 4.95 -1.36 -11.00
CA LEU A 50 4.90 0.07 -11.32
C LEU A 50 5.91 0.45 -12.42
N ASP A 51 5.41 0.99 -13.53
CA ASP A 51 6.22 1.65 -14.56
C ASP A 51 5.56 2.99 -14.94
N PRO A 52 6.23 4.14 -14.74
CA PRO A 52 7.55 4.30 -14.12
C PRO A 52 7.53 3.97 -12.62
N LYS A 53 8.70 3.65 -12.05
CA LYS A 53 8.91 3.33 -10.63
C LYS A 53 8.72 4.57 -9.73
N ILE A 54 7.48 4.97 -9.53
CA ILE A 54 7.08 6.18 -8.80
C ILE A 54 6.07 5.80 -7.73
N CYS A 55 6.32 6.21 -6.48
CA CYS A 55 5.42 5.91 -5.38
C CYS A 55 4.07 6.63 -5.58
N PRO A 56 2.92 5.94 -5.55
CA PRO A 56 1.63 6.59 -5.73
C PRO A 56 1.23 7.51 -4.57
N ALA A 57 1.78 7.30 -3.37
CA ALA A 57 1.48 8.10 -2.19
C ALA A 57 2.22 9.44 -2.18
N CYS A 58 3.53 9.43 -2.47
CA CYS A 58 4.38 10.63 -2.36
C CYS A 58 5.08 11.05 -3.66
N ARG A 59 4.87 10.30 -4.76
CA ARG A 59 5.50 10.52 -6.08
C ARG A 59 7.03 10.50 -6.08
N THR A 60 7.65 9.97 -5.03
CA THR A 60 9.09 9.72 -4.98
C THR A 60 9.44 8.62 -5.98
N LYS A 61 10.44 8.88 -6.82
CA LYS A 61 11.02 7.87 -7.71
C LYS A 61 11.77 6.86 -6.85
N PHE A 62 11.60 5.59 -7.16
CA PHE A 62 12.35 4.50 -6.52
C PHE A 62 12.87 3.53 -7.60
N THR A 63 13.70 2.58 -7.21
CA THR A 63 14.11 1.46 -8.07
C THR A 63 13.75 0.13 -7.40
N ASP A 64 13.75 -0.96 -8.15
CA ASP A 64 13.58 -2.33 -7.61
C ASP A 64 14.56 -2.64 -6.48
N SER A 65 15.81 -2.19 -6.59
CA SER A 65 16.83 -2.33 -5.56
C SER A 65 16.54 -1.55 -4.27
N GLN A 66 15.64 -0.55 -4.33
CA GLN A 66 15.19 0.23 -3.18
C GLN A 66 13.91 -0.33 -2.53
N ILE A 67 13.38 -1.45 -3.02
CA ILE A 67 12.24 -2.15 -2.43
C ILE A 67 12.76 -3.09 -1.35
N ILE A 68 12.51 -2.73 -0.08
CA ILE A 68 12.92 -3.50 1.08
C ILE A 68 11.72 -4.32 1.55
N ARG A 69 11.86 -5.65 1.63
CA ARG A 69 10.88 -6.54 2.25
C ARG A 69 11.02 -6.47 3.78
N ILE A 70 9.90 -6.30 4.47
CA ILE A 70 9.88 -6.17 5.94
C ILE A 70 9.69 -7.53 6.63
N TYR A 71 8.89 -8.41 6.03
CA TYR A 71 8.56 -9.75 6.54
C TYR A 71 8.72 -10.80 5.45
#